data_AF-A0A8S4QSH7-F1
#
_entry.id   AF-A0A8S4QSH7-F1
#
_cell.length_a   1.000
_cell.length_b   1.000
_cell.length_c   1.000
_cell.angle_alpha   90.00
_cell.angle_beta   90.00
_cell.angle_gamma   90.00
#
_symmetry.space_group_name_H-M   'P 1'
#
loop_
_entity.id
_entity.type
_entity.pdbx_description
1 polymer ?
#
loop_
_entity_poly.entity_id
_entity_poly.type
_entity_poly.pdbx_seq_one_letter_code
_entity_poly.pdbx_strand_id
1 'polypeptide(L)'
;MPNTYVFVKQLAENVVYEYKGKLPLVIMRPSVVISSYREPMPGWIENFNGPMGLIIASGKGILRTLYGDPDITGDFIPVDLAIKGFIAASWIRGTKKFDDPLKVAVKLNLLSTIKMIELAKHMQNLEYIGVPYIK
;
A
#
# COMPACT_ATOMS: atom_id res chain seq x y z
N MET A 1 15.05 -3.66 -12.97
CA MET A 1 16.29 -4.36 -12.56
C MET A 1 16.05 -5.09 -11.25
N PRO A 2 16.56 -6.32 -11.08
CA PRO A 2 16.58 -6.98 -9.79
C PRO A 2 17.54 -6.21 -8.87
N ASN A 3 17.04 -5.71 -7.76
CA ASN A 3 17.85 -5.11 -6.71
C ASN A 3 17.73 -5.97 -5.44
N THR A 4 18.65 -5.76 -4.49
CA THR A 4 18.67 -6.50 -3.23
C THR A 4 17.35 -6.36 -2.46
N TYR A 5 16.67 -5.22 -2.56
CA TYR A 5 15.35 -4.99 -1.98
C TYR A 5 14.28 -5.93 -2.56
N VAL A 6 14.16 -6.01 -3.89
CA VAL A 6 13.20 -6.88 -4.59
C VAL A 6 13.50 -8.34 -4.29
N PHE A 7 14.79 -8.71 -4.25
CA PHE A 7 15.21 -10.06 -3.88
C PHE A 7 14.74 -10.47 -2.48
N VAL A 8 15.03 -9.65 -1.46
CA VAL A 8 14.62 -10.00 -0.07
C VAL A 8 13.11 -9.95 0.11
N LYS A 9 12.38 -9.08 -0.60
CA LYS A 9 10.91 -9.07 -0.59
C LYS A 9 10.33 -10.33 -1.20
N GLN A 10 10.85 -10.77 -2.34
CA GLN A 10 10.40 -12.00 -2.98
C GLN A 10 10.72 -13.24 -2.14
N LEU A 11 11.88 -13.28 -1.49
CA LEU A 11 12.21 -14.33 -0.53
C LEU A 11 11.23 -14.34 0.66
N ALA A 12 10.92 -13.19 1.24
CA ALA A 12 9.96 -13.08 2.33
C ALA A 12 8.56 -13.56 1.91
N GLU A 13 8.10 -13.20 0.70
CA GLU A 13 6.82 -13.68 0.18
C GLU A 13 6.79 -15.21 0.05
N ASN A 14 7.87 -15.84 -0.42
CA ASN A 14 7.98 -17.28 -0.50
C ASN A 14 7.92 -17.95 0.88
N VAL A 15 8.68 -17.43 1.86
CA VAL A 15 8.66 -17.93 3.24
C VAL A 15 7.25 -17.83 3.83
N VAL A 16 6.58 -16.70 3.63
CA VAL A 16 5.19 -16.50 4.09
C VAL A 16 4.27 -17.52 3.41
N TYR A 17 4.40 -17.72 2.10
CA TYR A 17 3.59 -18.66 1.32
C TYR A 17 3.69 -20.12 1.80
N GLU A 18 4.81 -20.54 2.38
CA GLU A 18 4.95 -21.88 2.98
C GLU A 18 3.99 -22.13 4.15
N TYR A 19 3.49 -21.06 4.80
CA TYR A 19 2.48 -21.14 5.86
C TYR A 19 1.04 -21.17 5.34
N LYS A 20 0.83 -21.22 4.01
CA LYS A 20 -0.51 -21.35 3.43
C LYS A 20 -1.21 -22.59 3.99
N GLY A 21 -2.48 -22.45 4.37
CA GLY A 21 -3.28 -23.52 4.96
C GLY A 21 -3.07 -23.73 6.46
N LYS A 22 -1.96 -23.24 7.04
CA LYS A 22 -1.74 -23.21 8.50
C LYS A 22 -2.25 -21.91 9.13
N LEU A 23 -2.14 -20.80 8.40
CA LEU A 23 -2.59 -19.48 8.84
C LEU A 23 -3.46 -18.79 7.78
N PRO A 24 -4.39 -17.90 8.19
CA PRO A 24 -5.12 -17.03 7.26
C PRO A 24 -4.17 -16.00 6.64
N LEU A 25 -3.62 -16.35 5.47
CA LEU A 25 -2.58 -15.59 4.78
C LEU A 25 -3.12 -14.73 3.62
N VAL A 26 -2.59 -13.51 3.49
CA VAL A 26 -2.77 -12.61 2.34
C VAL A 26 -1.44 -11.91 2.03
N ILE A 27 -1.06 -11.84 0.75
CA ILE A 27 0.12 -11.11 0.28
C ILE A 27 -0.36 -9.96 -0.59
N MET A 28 -0.04 -8.73 -0.18
CA MET A 28 -0.37 -7.52 -0.92
C MET A 28 0.90 -6.84 -1.42
N ARG A 29 0.86 -6.40 -2.68
CA ARG A 29 1.98 -5.73 -3.35
C ARG A 29 1.55 -4.31 -3.71
N PRO A 30 1.74 -3.32 -2.82
CA PRO A 30 1.41 -1.94 -3.13
C PRO A 30 2.40 -1.37 -4.16
N SER A 31 1.93 -0.36 -4.90
CA SER A 31 2.77 0.56 -5.66
C SER A 31 3.67 1.39 -4.73
N VAL A 32 4.49 2.29 -5.29
CA VAL A 32 5.34 3.16 -4.46
C VAL A 32 4.46 4.08 -3.62
N VAL A 33 4.57 3.95 -2.30
CA VAL A 33 3.72 4.69 -1.37
C VAL A 33 4.14 6.15 -1.29
N ILE A 34 3.18 7.07 -1.46
CA ILE A 34 3.36 8.52 -1.40
C ILE A 34 2.53 9.14 -0.27
N SER A 35 2.61 10.46 -0.12
CA SER A 35 1.83 11.22 0.86
C SER A 35 0.34 10.90 0.83
N SER A 36 -0.31 11.08 1.97
CA SER A 36 -1.75 10.83 2.10
C SER A 36 -2.57 11.65 1.13
N TYR A 37 -3.66 11.06 0.66
CA TYR A 37 -4.66 11.76 -0.12
C TYR A 37 -5.62 12.55 0.79
N ARG A 38 -6.10 11.94 1.88
CA ARG A 38 -7.06 12.57 2.83
C ARG A 38 -6.67 12.47 4.29
N GLU A 39 -6.27 11.29 4.76
CA GLU A 39 -6.07 11.04 6.19
C GLU A 39 -4.60 10.73 6.50
N PRO A 40 -4.04 11.16 7.65
CA PRO A 40 -4.66 11.94 8.74
C PRO A 40 -4.92 13.42 8.38
N MET A 41 -4.19 13.95 7.40
CA MET A 41 -4.48 15.21 6.72
C MET A 41 -3.95 15.11 5.29
N PRO A 42 -4.49 15.83 4.29
CA PRO A 42 -3.98 15.78 2.92
C PRO A 42 -2.50 16.19 2.82
N GLY A 43 -1.69 15.41 2.11
CA GLY A 43 -0.26 15.68 1.94
C GLY A 43 0.62 15.31 3.14
N TRP A 44 0.07 14.65 4.16
CA TRP A 44 0.85 14.12 5.27
C TRP A 44 1.87 13.10 4.78
N ILE A 45 3.07 13.20 5.34
CA ILE A 45 4.19 12.33 5.03
C ILE A 45 5.11 12.19 6.23
N GLU A 46 5.66 10.99 6.42
CA GLU A 46 6.59 10.70 7.50
C GLU A 46 8.02 11.16 7.21
N ASN A 47 8.49 11.03 5.95
CA ASN A 47 9.85 11.37 5.56
C ASN A 47 9.96 11.74 4.07
N PHE A 48 11.04 12.40 3.68
CA PHE A 48 11.27 12.82 2.29
C PHE A 48 12.03 11.79 1.45
N ASN A 49 12.04 10.52 1.85
CA ASN A 49 12.82 9.50 1.16
C ASN A 49 12.23 9.17 -0.21
N GLY A 50 13.11 8.83 -1.16
CA GLY A 50 12.74 8.38 -2.49
C GLY A 50 11.98 9.45 -3.30
N PRO A 51 10.83 9.12 -3.93
CA PRO A 51 10.16 10.00 -4.87
C PRO A 51 9.57 11.26 -4.22
N MET A 52 9.26 11.22 -2.93
CA MET A 52 8.61 12.33 -2.24
C MET A 52 9.53 13.55 -2.10
N GLY A 53 10.83 13.33 -1.87
CA GLY A 53 11.81 14.40 -1.90
C GLY A 53 11.90 15.08 -3.27
N LEU A 54 11.84 14.29 -4.36
CA LEU A 54 11.84 14.82 -5.73
C LEU A 54 10.57 15.63 -6.02
N ILE A 55 9.40 15.09 -5.70
CA ILE A 55 8.10 15.75 -5.91
C ILE A 55 8.05 17.10 -5.19
N ILE A 56 8.49 17.16 -3.93
CA ILE A 56 8.46 18.39 -3.13
C ILE A 56 9.50 19.39 -3.62
N ALA A 57 10.71 18.95 -3.96
CA ALA A 57 11.74 19.82 -4.51
C ALA A 57 11.31 20.43 -5.84
N SER A 58 10.62 19.66 -6.70
CA SER A 58 10.04 20.15 -7.95
C SER A 58 8.87 21.08 -7.70
N GLY A 59 7.94 20.75 -6.81
CA GLY A 59 6.81 21.60 -6.46
C GLY A 59 7.22 22.95 -5.84
N LYS A 60 8.35 22.98 -5.11
CA LYS A 60 8.95 24.22 -4.58
C LYS A 60 9.82 24.98 -5.59
N GLY A 61 10.05 24.43 -6.79
CA GLY A 61 10.91 25.02 -7.82
C GLY A 61 12.42 24.91 -7.56
N ILE A 62 12.84 24.17 -6.52
CA ILE A 62 14.25 23.89 -6.21
C ILE A 62 14.84 22.95 -7.26
N LEU A 63 14.08 21.90 -7.59
CA LEU A 63 14.46 20.91 -8.60
C LEU A 63 13.78 21.24 -9.92
N ARG A 64 14.55 21.77 -10.88
CA ARG A 64 14.02 22.25 -12.17
C ARG A 64 14.05 21.21 -13.29
N THR A 65 14.92 20.20 -13.18
CA THR A 65 15.09 19.16 -14.21
C THR A 65 15.36 17.81 -13.55
N LEU A 66 14.76 16.76 -14.09
CA LEU A 66 14.98 15.37 -13.71
C LEU A 66 15.50 14.61 -14.94
N TYR A 67 16.56 13.82 -14.76
CA TYR A 67 17.04 12.93 -15.81
C TYR A 67 16.28 11.62 -15.75
N GLY A 68 15.49 11.33 -16.78
CA GLY A 68 14.66 10.14 -16.87
C GLY A 68 14.04 10.00 -18.25
N ASP A 69 13.55 8.81 -18.54
CA ASP A 69 12.78 8.53 -19.74
C ASP A 69 11.36 9.11 -19.58
N PRO A 70 10.92 10.03 -20.47
CA PRO A 70 9.61 10.67 -20.37
C PRO A 70 8.45 9.69 -20.62
N ASP A 71 8.69 8.53 -21.23
CA ASP A 71 7.67 7.54 -21.53
C ASP A 71 7.40 6.59 -20.32
N ILE A 72 8.19 6.69 -19.24
CA ILE A 72 7.99 5.90 -18.03
C ILE A 72 6.86 6.50 -17.18
N THR A 73 5.81 5.72 -16.97
CA THR A 73 4.75 6.04 -16.01
C THR A 73 5.15 5.56 -14.61
N GLY A 74 5.16 6.47 -13.64
CA GLY A 74 5.38 6.12 -12.23
C GLY A 74 4.14 5.49 -11.60
N ASP A 75 4.30 4.35 -10.95
CA ASP A 75 3.24 3.65 -10.22
C ASP A 75 3.27 4.04 -8.74
N PHE A 76 2.30 4.88 -8.34
CA PHE A 76 2.22 5.46 -6.99
C PHE A 76 0.87 5.19 -6.34
N ILE A 77 0.87 5.02 -5.01
CA ILE A 77 -0.34 4.87 -4.21
C ILE A 77 -0.27 5.75 -2.95
N PRO A 78 -1.32 6.53 -2.62
CA PRO A 78 -1.38 7.26 -1.35
C PRO A 78 -1.33 6.32 -0.14
N VAL A 79 -0.58 6.70 0.90
CA VAL A 79 -0.41 5.88 2.11
C VAL A 79 -1.73 5.52 2.80
N ASP A 80 -2.69 6.44 2.83
CA ASP A 80 -3.99 6.22 3.46
C ASP A 80 -4.85 5.22 2.69
N LEU A 81 -4.76 5.21 1.36
CA LEU A 81 -5.42 4.20 0.53
C LEU A 81 -4.76 2.83 0.67
N ALA A 82 -3.42 2.78 0.71
CA ALA A 82 -2.68 1.54 0.92
C ALA A 82 -3.01 0.89 2.26
N ILE A 83 -2.99 1.67 3.35
CA ILE A 83 -3.28 1.18 4.71
C ILE A 83 -4.74 0.69 4.81
N LYS A 84 -5.71 1.45 4.29
CA LYS A 84 -7.10 0.99 4.24
C LYS A 84 -7.20 -0.33 3.51
N GLY A 85 -6.55 -0.43 2.35
CA GLY A 85 -6.33 -1.64 1.56
C GLY A 85 -5.92 -2.83 2.44
N PHE A 86 -4.86 -2.62 3.20
CA PHE A 86 -4.26 -3.65 4.04
C PHE A 86 -5.18 -4.12 5.17
N ILE A 87 -5.85 -3.17 5.83
CA ILE A 87 -6.78 -3.46 6.93
C ILE A 87 -7.97 -4.28 6.40
N ALA A 88 -8.60 -3.86 5.31
CA ALA A 88 -9.77 -4.59 4.83
C ALA A 88 -9.40 -5.96 4.24
N ALA A 89 -8.27 -6.09 3.54
CA ALA A 89 -7.80 -7.38 3.06
C ALA A 89 -7.52 -8.36 4.21
N SER A 90 -6.89 -7.86 5.28
CA SER A 90 -6.65 -8.63 6.50
C SER A 90 -7.95 -9.05 7.17
N TRP A 91 -8.91 -8.12 7.31
CA TRP A 91 -10.25 -8.42 7.86
C TRP A 91 -10.98 -9.49 7.04
N ILE A 92 -11.02 -9.32 5.72
CA ILE A 92 -11.65 -10.26 4.80
C ILE A 92 -10.99 -11.65 4.92
N ARG A 93 -9.66 -11.72 5.02
CA ARG A 93 -8.92 -12.97 5.18
C ARG A 93 -9.12 -13.65 6.54
N GLY A 94 -9.23 -12.86 7.60
CA GLY A 94 -9.47 -13.37 8.95
C GLY A 94 -10.91 -13.84 9.18
N THR A 95 -11.88 -13.22 8.51
CA THR A 95 -13.32 -13.49 8.72
C THR A 95 -13.92 -14.47 7.73
N LYS A 96 -13.37 -14.59 6.51
CA LYS A 96 -13.88 -15.49 5.48
C LYS A 96 -12.96 -16.70 5.28
N LYS A 97 -13.57 -17.89 5.23
CA LYS A 97 -12.88 -19.09 4.72
C LYS A 97 -12.82 -18.98 3.20
N PHE A 98 -11.62 -19.13 2.65
CA PHE A 98 -11.39 -19.12 1.22
C PHE A 98 -10.92 -20.50 0.78
N ASP A 99 -11.62 -21.08 -0.19
CA ASP A 99 -11.27 -22.37 -0.76
C ASP A 99 -10.09 -22.25 -1.75
N ASP A 100 -9.87 -21.06 -2.33
CA ASP A 100 -8.76 -20.74 -3.24
C ASP A 100 -8.06 -19.42 -2.86
N PRO A 101 -6.93 -19.49 -2.13
CA PRO A 101 -6.15 -18.32 -1.73
C PRO A 101 -5.53 -17.55 -2.91
N LEU A 102 -5.27 -18.21 -4.05
CA LEU A 102 -4.53 -17.63 -5.17
C LEU A 102 -5.43 -16.69 -5.99
N LYS A 103 -6.66 -17.12 -6.28
CA LYS A 103 -7.66 -16.25 -6.94
C LYS A 103 -7.97 -15.01 -6.12
N VAL A 104 -8.00 -15.14 -4.80
CA VAL A 104 -8.27 -14.03 -3.89
C VAL A 104 -7.08 -13.07 -3.84
N ALA A 105 -5.84 -13.56 -3.77
CA ALA A 105 -4.64 -12.72 -3.81
C ALA A 105 -4.52 -11.95 -5.13
N VAL A 106 -4.81 -12.58 -6.27
CA VAL A 106 -4.80 -11.90 -7.58
C VAL A 106 -5.91 -10.84 -7.67
N LYS A 107 -7.12 -11.18 -7.24
CA LYS A 107 -8.25 -10.23 -7.20
C LYS A 107 -8.00 -9.08 -6.20
N LEU A 108 -7.32 -9.36 -5.09
CA LEU A 108 -6.91 -8.38 -4.08
C LEU A 108 -5.67 -7.56 -4.47
N ASN A 109 -4.93 -7.92 -5.51
CA ASN A 109 -3.82 -7.10 -5.98
C ASN A 109 -4.22 -6.29 -7.23
N LEU A 110 -5.18 -6.79 -8.03
CA LEU A 110 -5.55 -6.20 -9.32
C LEU A 110 -6.88 -5.42 -9.27
N LEU A 111 -7.84 -5.88 -8.47
CA LEU A 111 -9.15 -5.22 -8.29
C LEU A 111 -9.29 -4.56 -6.93
N SER A 112 -8.36 -4.76 -6.00
CA SER A 112 -8.44 -4.17 -4.68
C SER A 112 -8.49 -2.67 -4.72
N THR A 113 -7.65 -1.96 -5.45
CA THR A 113 -7.67 -0.49 -5.37
C THR A 113 -9.06 0.06 -5.73
N ILE A 114 -9.71 -0.49 -6.76
CA ILE A 114 -11.07 -0.11 -7.17
C ILE A 114 -12.11 -0.57 -6.14
N LYS A 115 -12.10 -1.85 -5.75
CA LYS A 115 -13.05 -2.40 -4.77
C LYS A 115 -12.85 -1.86 -3.36
N MET A 116 -11.65 -1.43 -3.01
CA MET A 116 -11.29 -0.80 -1.74
C MET A 116 -11.72 0.64 -1.72
N ILE A 117 -11.60 1.37 -2.83
CA ILE A 117 -12.22 2.69 -2.96
C ILE A 117 -13.75 2.54 -2.82
N GLU A 118 -14.34 1.50 -3.39
CA GLU A 118 -15.79 1.23 -3.30
C GLU A 118 -16.21 0.77 -1.89
N LEU A 119 -15.49 -0.14 -1.25
CA LEU A 119 -15.70 -0.55 0.15
C LEU A 119 -15.45 0.61 1.12
N ALA A 120 -14.39 1.41 0.91
CA ALA A 120 -14.10 2.58 1.72
C ALA A 120 -15.19 3.65 1.63
N LYS A 121 -15.87 3.78 0.47
CA LYS A 121 -17.07 4.64 0.35
C LYS A 121 -18.23 4.15 1.23
N HIS A 122 -18.31 2.85 1.52
CA HIS A 122 -19.32 2.26 2.42
C HIS A 122 -18.86 2.14 3.89
N MET A 123 -17.56 2.27 4.16
CA MET A 123 -16.98 2.26 5.51
C MET A 123 -16.87 3.69 6.09
N GLN A 124 -17.95 4.48 6.03
CA GLN A 124 -17.97 5.88 6.48
C GLN A 124 -17.85 6.05 8.01
N ASN A 125 -17.90 4.96 8.78
CA ASN A 125 -17.93 4.96 10.24
C ASN A 125 -16.70 4.27 10.88
N LEU A 126 -15.58 4.18 10.16
CA LEU A 126 -14.33 3.73 10.79
C LEU A 126 -13.76 4.85 11.66
N GLU A 127 -14.09 4.83 12.95
CA GLU A 127 -13.45 5.69 13.94
C GLU A 127 -12.07 5.14 14.31
N TYR A 128 -11.07 6.00 14.27
CA TYR A 128 -9.75 5.74 14.83
C TYR A 128 -9.83 5.70 16.36
N ILE A 129 -9.70 4.50 16.94
CA ILE A 129 -9.52 4.35 18.39
C ILE A 129 -8.04 4.63 18.67
N GLY A 130 -7.72 5.90 18.91
CA GLY A 130 -6.41 6.31 19.40
C GLY A 130 -6.17 5.73 20.78
N VAL A 131 -5.18 4.84 20.91
CA VAL A 131 -4.67 4.44 22.22
C VAL A 131 -3.91 5.64 22.79
N PRO A 132 -4.28 6.17 23.97
CA PRO A 132 -3.63 7.35 24.53
C PRO A 132 -2.17 7.02 24.87
N TYR A 133 -1.24 7.67 24.18
CA TYR A 133 0.17 7.66 24.57
C TYR A 133 0.32 8.36 25.92
N ILE A 134 0.87 7.62 26.88
CA ILE A 134 1.27 8.10 28.20
C ILE A 134 2.39 9.14 27.99
N LYS A 135 2.22 10.32 28.62
CA LYS A 135 3.16 11.44 28.61
C LYS A 135 4.50 11.08 29.25
#